data_AF-A0A6L6F3H5-F1
#
_entry.id   AF-A0A6L6F3H5-F1
#
_cell.length_a   1.000
_cell.length_b   1.000
_cell.length_c   1.000
_cell.angle_alpha   90.00
_cell.angle_beta   90.00
_cell.angle_gamma   90.00
#
_symmetry.space_group_name_H-M   'P 1'
#
loop_
_entity.id
_entity.type
_entity.pdbx_description
1 polymer ?
#
loop_
_entity_poly.entity_id
_entity_poly.type
_entity_poly.pdbx_seq_one_letter_code
_entity_poly.pdbx_strand_id
1 'polypeptide(L)'
;IIGIGEDIGSIRCWIFQAPTTTDAAQMRDLVMKAKGRNRPEIPVVMFGTLIADGKVSAIATANEKAIELGVGANLMLQAALAFLDGRGGGKPDMAQGGGSNVNGVDDAIAAVKALIATKAAN
;
A
#
# COMPACT_ATOMS: atom_id res chain seq x y z
N ILE A 1 -8.71 -7.89 8.86
CA ILE A 1 -7.89 -7.27 7.80
C ILE A 1 -7.27 -8.45 7.05
N ILE A 2 -7.28 -8.45 5.71
CA ILE A 2 -6.60 -9.54 4.97
C ILE A 2 -5.09 -9.36 5.17
N GLY A 3 -4.38 -10.47 5.36
CA GLY A 3 -2.96 -10.47 5.69
C GLY A 3 -2.67 -10.32 7.18
N ILE A 4 -1.41 -10.53 7.54
CA ILE A 4 -0.89 -10.38 8.89
C ILE A 4 -0.33 -8.97 8.99
N GLY A 5 -0.73 -8.24 10.03
CA GLY A 5 -0.12 -6.94 10.29
C GLY A 5 1.28 -7.13 10.87
N GLU A 6 2.24 -6.40 10.32
CA GLU A 6 3.63 -6.37 10.78
C GLU A 6 3.99 -4.97 11.27
N ASP A 7 4.95 -4.88 12.19
CA ASP A 7 5.47 -3.59 12.65
C ASP A 7 6.80 -3.33 11.94
N ILE A 8 6.91 -2.17 11.29
CA ILE A 8 8.15 -1.69 10.69
C ILE A 8 8.52 -0.41 11.44
N GLY A 9 9.45 -0.54 12.40
CA GLY A 9 9.73 0.53 13.35
C GLY A 9 8.49 0.88 14.19
N SER A 10 8.12 2.15 14.21
CA SER A 10 6.94 2.67 14.93
C SER A 10 5.62 2.55 14.15
N ILE A 11 5.65 2.03 12.92
CA ILE A 11 4.50 2.02 12.01
C ILE A 11 3.91 0.62 11.89
N ARG A 12 2.60 0.51 12.15
CA ARG A 12 1.83 -0.71 11.92
C ARG A 12 1.45 -0.81 10.44
N CYS A 13 1.83 -1.91 9.80
CA CYS A 13 1.72 -2.10 8.35
C CYS A 13 0.89 -3.32 8.00
N TRP A 14 0.07 -3.22 6.96
CA TRP A 14 -0.50 -4.38 6.25
C TRP A 14 -0.10 -4.32 4.79
N ILE A 15 0.74 -5.26 4.37
CA ILE A 15 1.17 -5.39 2.98
C ILE A 15 0.69 -6.75 2.47
N PHE A 16 -0.07 -6.75 1.38
CA PHE A 16 -0.68 -7.98 0.88
C PHE A 16 -0.87 -7.96 -0.64
N GLN A 17 -0.88 -9.15 -1.22
CA GLN A 17 -1.41 -9.38 -2.56
C GLN A 17 -2.81 -10.01 -2.42
N ALA A 18 -3.80 -9.39 -3.05
CA ALA A 18 -5.18 -9.88 -3.06
C ALA A 18 -5.29 -11.17 -3.89
N PRO A 19 -6.20 -12.10 -3.52
CA PRO A 19 -6.49 -13.26 -4.34
C PRO A 19 -6.98 -12.86 -5.73
N THR A 20 -6.68 -13.67 -6.75
CA THR A 20 -7.11 -13.44 -8.15
C THR A 20 -8.63 -13.43 -8.35
N THR A 21 -9.40 -13.89 -7.36
CA THR A 21 -10.88 -13.81 -7.35
C THR A 21 -11.40 -12.44 -6.90
N THR A 22 -10.51 -11.51 -6.55
CA THR A 22 -10.83 -10.16 -6.10
C THR A 22 -10.71 -9.20 -7.27
N ASP A 23 -11.67 -8.28 -7.44
CA ASP A 23 -11.54 -7.17 -8.38
C ASP A 23 -11.00 -5.87 -7.72
N ALA A 24 -10.67 -4.87 -8.54
CA ALA A 24 -10.12 -3.61 -8.04
C ALA A 24 -11.09 -2.83 -7.13
N ALA A 25 -12.40 -2.92 -7.35
CA ALA A 25 -13.41 -2.26 -6.54
C ALA A 25 -13.53 -2.94 -5.16
N GLN A 26 -13.59 -4.27 -5.14
CA GLN A 26 -13.59 -5.08 -3.92
C GLN A 26 -12.33 -4.85 -3.09
N MET A 27 -11.15 -4.81 -3.74
CA MET A 27 -9.89 -4.48 -3.06
C MET A 27 -9.94 -3.09 -2.44
N ARG A 28 -10.44 -2.08 -3.18
CA ARG A 28 -10.60 -0.72 -2.67
C ARG A 28 -11.52 -0.67 -1.45
N ASP A 29 -12.69 -1.29 -1.53
CA ASP A 29 -13.65 -1.32 -0.44
C ASP A 29 -13.09 -2.00 0.81
N LEU A 30 -12.35 -3.10 0.63
CA LEU A 30 -11.68 -3.80 1.71
C LEU A 30 -10.68 -2.90 2.42
N VAL A 31 -9.79 -2.24 1.66
CA VAL A 31 -8.76 -1.35 2.20
C VAL A 31 -9.40 -0.15 2.90
N MET A 32 -10.48 0.41 2.35
CA MET A 32 -11.20 1.53 2.98
C MET A 32 -11.89 1.11 4.28
N LYS A 33 -12.55 -0.06 4.30
CA LYS A 33 -13.12 -0.63 5.53
C LYS A 33 -12.05 -0.91 6.58
N ALA A 34 -10.87 -1.36 6.16
CA ALA A 34 -9.75 -1.59 7.07
C ALA A 34 -9.20 -0.27 7.63
N LYS A 35 -8.97 0.74 6.78
CA LYS A 35 -8.56 2.10 7.19
C LYS A 35 -9.53 2.70 8.21
N GLY A 36 -10.83 2.54 8.02
CA GLY A 36 -11.86 3.04 8.94
C GLY A 36 -11.90 2.34 10.31
N ARG A 37 -11.19 1.22 10.48
CA ARG A 37 -11.05 0.49 11.76
C ARG A 37 -9.72 0.77 12.46
N ASN A 38 -8.86 1.59 11.86
CA ASN A 38 -7.57 1.92 12.46
C ASN A 38 -7.78 2.68 13.77
N ARG A 39 -6.93 2.38 14.75
CA ARG A 39 -6.81 3.22 15.95
C ARG A 39 -6.09 4.52 15.55
N PRO A 40 -6.69 5.71 15.76
CA PRO A 40 -6.14 6.97 15.27
C PRO A 40 -4.79 7.32 15.89
N GLU A 41 -4.51 6.86 17.11
CA GLU A 41 -3.27 7.10 17.85
C GLU A 41 -2.07 6.25 17.38
N ILE A 42 -2.32 5.19 16.61
CA ILE A 42 -1.28 4.30 16.08
C ILE A 42 -1.00 4.72 14.63
N PRO A 43 0.25 4.96 14.21
CA PRO A 43 0.58 5.13 12.80
C PRO A 43 0.27 3.84 12.03
N VAL A 44 -0.63 3.92 11.05
CA VAL A 44 -1.06 2.76 10.26
C VAL A 44 -0.97 3.04 8.77
N VAL A 45 -0.35 2.10 8.05
CA VAL A 45 -0.34 2.06 6.59
C VAL A 45 -0.84 0.73 6.05
N MET A 46 -1.37 0.77 4.84
CA MET A 46 -1.77 -0.42 4.10
C MET A 46 -1.32 -0.29 2.64
N PHE A 47 -0.78 -1.37 2.08
CA PHE A 47 -0.42 -1.48 0.67
C PHE A 47 -0.95 -2.81 0.13
N GLY A 48 -1.79 -2.73 -0.90
CA GLY A 48 -2.41 -3.88 -1.55
C GLY A 48 -2.04 -3.95 -3.01
N THR A 49 -1.71 -5.13 -3.52
CA THR A 49 -1.59 -5.41 -4.95
C THR A 49 -2.64 -6.42 -5.39
N LEU A 50 -3.02 -6.40 -6.67
CA LEU A 50 -3.88 -7.39 -7.30
C LEU A 50 -3.35 -7.67 -8.69
N ILE A 51 -3.12 -8.94 -9.02
CA ILE A 51 -2.83 -9.37 -10.39
C ILE A 51 -4.12 -9.92 -11.00
N ALA A 52 -4.56 -9.31 -12.09
CA ALA A 52 -5.72 -9.73 -12.88
C ALA A 52 -5.47 -9.38 -14.35
N ASP A 53 -5.87 -10.27 -15.27
CA ASP A 53 -5.79 -10.06 -16.72
C ASP A 53 -4.40 -9.60 -17.23
N GLY A 54 -3.34 -10.16 -16.65
CA GLY A 54 -1.95 -9.83 -17.02
C GLY A 54 -1.52 -8.42 -16.61
N LYS A 55 -2.27 -7.75 -15.73
CA LYS A 55 -1.96 -6.43 -15.19
C LYS A 55 -1.91 -6.48 -13.67
N VAL A 56 -1.19 -5.53 -13.09
CA VAL A 56 -1.16 -5.30 -11.65
C VAL A 56 -1.91 -4.02 -11.31
N SER A 57 -2.82 -4.10 -10.34
CA SER A 57 -3.39 -2.94 -9.65
C SER A 57 -2.74 -2.79 -8.28
N ALA A 58 -2.53 -1.56 -7.84
CA ALA A 58 -1.95 -1.24 -6.54
C ALA A 58 -2.77 -0.16 -5.84
N ILE A 59 -2.93 -0.29 -4.53
CA ILE A 59 -3.61 0.66 -3.67
C ILE A 59 -2.82 0.87 -2.39
N ALA A 60 -2.75 2.12 -1.93
CA ALA A 60 -2.10 2.49 -0.69
C ALA A 60 -3.03 3.36 0.15
N THR A 61 -2.96 3.20 1.47
CA THR A 61 -3.58 4.12 2.43
C THR A 61 -2.64 4.38 3.60
N ALA A 62 -2.72 5.60 4.13
CA ALA A 62 -2.07 5.99 5.37
C ALA A 62 -3.07 6.75 6.24
N ASN A 63 -3.01 6.56 7.56
CA ASN A 63 -3.73 7.43 8.48
C ASN A 63 -2.91 8.69 8.81
N GLU A 64 -3.53 9.64 9.50
CA GLU A 64 -2.92 10.93 9.82
C GLU A 64 -1.58 10.78 10.55
N LYS A 65 -1.47 9.87 11.52
CA LYS A 65 -0.21 9.61 12.24
C LYS A 65 0.91 9.05 11.37
N ALA A 66 0.60 8.17 10.42
CA ALA A 66 1.61 7.73 9.46
C ALA A 66 2.06 8.87 8.52
N ILE A 67 1.12 9.74 8.12
CA ILE A 67 1.42 10.90 7.27
C ILE A 67 2.29 11.92 8.02
N GLU A 68 2.01 12.18 9.30
CA GLU A 68 2.83 13.04 10.17
C GLU A 68 4.29 12.52 10.27
N LEU A 69 4.50 11.21 10.27
CA LEU A 69 5.81 10.56 10.20
C LEU A 69 6.43 10.54 8.79
N GLY A 70 5.80 11.22 7.82
CA GLY A 70 6.29 11.30 6.44
C GLY A 70 6.01 10.07 5.58
N VAL A 71 5.11 9.17 6.01
CA VAL A 71 4.69 7.98 5.25
C VAL A 71 3.29 8.19 4.67
N GLY A 72 3.26 8.80 3.48
CA GLY A 72 2.03 9.01 2.71
C GLY A 72 1.74 7.88 1.71
N ALA A 73 0.46 7.64 1.45
CA ALA A 73 -0.03 6.69 0.45
C ALA A 73 0.48 6.99 -0.97
N ASN A 74 0.53 8.26 -1.35
CA ASN A 74 1.10 8.71 -2.61
C ASN A 74 2.59 8.33 -2.74
N LEU A 75 3.38 8.47 -1.67
CA LEU A 75 4.80 8.13 -1.68
C LEU A 75 5.01 6.60 -1.78
N MET A 76 4.25 5.83 -0.99
CA MET A 76 4.28 4.35 -1.08
C MET A 76 3.92 3.89 -2.49
N LEU A 77 2.86 4.44 -3.09
CA LEU A 77 2.47 4.07 -4.43
C LEU A 77 3.56 4.42 -5.46
N GLN A 78 4.16 5.62 -5.39
CA GLN A 78 5.22 5.99 -6.33
C GLN A 78 6.46 5.08 -6.23
N ALA A 79 6.85 4.68 -5.01
CA ALA A 79 7.93 3.72 -4.79
C ALA A 79 7.63 2.37 -5.45
N ALA A 80 6.38 1.89 -5.37
CA ALA A 80 5.95 0.66 -6.02
C ALA A 80 5.90 0.76 -7.56
N LEU A 81 5.31 1.83 -8.10
CA LEU A 81 5.03 1.95 -9.54
C LEU A 81 6.28 1.90 -10.43
N ALA A 82 7.45 2.28 -9.91
CA ALA A 82 8.72 2.18 -10.60
C ALA A 82 9.06 0.74 -11.05
N PHE A 83 8.58 -0.26 -10.31
CA PHE A 83 8.82 -1.68 -10.59
C PHE A 83 7.69 -2.32 -11.40
N LEU A 84 6.51 -1.71 -11.38
CA LEU A 84 5.31 -2.28 -12.01
C LEU A 84 5.12 -1.86 -13.48
N ASP A 85 6.01 -1.05 -14.05
CA ASP A 85 5.82 -0.40 -15.35
C ASP A 85 4.44 0.29 -15.41
N GLY A 86 4.19 1.12 -14.38
CA GLY A 86 2.86 1.57 -14.03
C GLY A 86 2.72 3.07 -13.88
N ARG A 87 1.46 3.51 -13.81
CA ARG A 87 1.08 4.88 -13.51
C ARG A 87 0.00 4.90 -12.44
N GLY A 88 -0.09 6.01 -11.74
CA GLY A 88 -1.06 6.20 -10.68
C GLY A 88 -0.83 7.49 -9.93
N GLY A 89 -1.69 7.73 -8.95
CA GLY A 89 -1.65 8.94 -8.16
C GLY A 89 -2.67 8.91 -7.03
N GLY A 90 -2.68 10.00 -6.26
CA GLY A 90 -3.60 10.16 -5.15
C GLY A 90 -3.06 11.14 -4.11
N LYS A 91 -3.78 11.21 -2.99
CA LYS A 91 -3.46 12.06 -1.85
C LYS A 91 -2.58 11.31 -0.84
N PRO A 92 -1.96 12.00 0.13
CA PRO A 92 -1.21 11.34 1.20
C PRO A 92 -2.02 10.31 1.99
N ASP A 93 -3.34 10.44 2.05
CA ASP A 93 -4.19 9.51 2.80
C ASP A 93 -4.64 8.29 1.99
N MET A 94 -4.66 8.41 0.65
CA MET A 94 -5.04 7.34 -0.26
C MET A 94 -4.50 7.57 -1.67
N ALA A 95 -3.90 6.53 -2.25
CA ALA A 95 -3.45 6.54 -3.62
C ALA A 95 -3.69 5.19 -4.31
N GLN A 96 -3.86 5.24 -5.64
CA GLN A 96 -4.07 4.04 -6.45
C GLN A 96 -3.39 4.16 -7.80
N GLY A 97 -3.03 3.00 -8.37
CA GLY A 97 -2.40 2.92 -9.67
C GLY A 97 -2.37 1.48 -10.19
N GLY A 98 -1.64 1.28 -11.27
CA GLY A 98 -1.43 -0.04 -11.84
C GLY A 98 -0.42 -0.01 -12.97
N GLY A 99 -0.02 -1.19 -13.44
CA GLY A 99 1.00 -1.35 -14.46
C GLY A 99 0.94 -2.69 -15.18
N SER A 100 1.80 -2.85 -16.17
CA SER A 100 1.91 -4.05 -17.02
C SER A 100 2.86 -5.11 -16.47
N ASN A 101 3.82 -4.73 -15.61
CA ASN A 101 4.85 -5.66 -15.14
C ASN A 101 4.39 -6.40 -13.88
N VAL A 102 3.67 -7.51 -14.06
CA VAL A 102 3.23 -8.39 -12.96
C VAL A 102 4.40 -9.05 -12.21
N ASN A 103 5.55 -9.23 -12.87
CA ASN A 103 6.73 -9.84 -12.25
C ASN A 103 7.46 -8.87 -11.31
N GLY A 104 7.15 -7.57 -11.36
CA GLY A 104 7.74 -6.56 -10.49
C GLY A 104 7.05 -6.41 -9.13
N VAL A 105 6.06 -7.25 -8.80
CA VAL A 105 5.28 -7.12 -7.56
C VAL A 105 6.13 -7.31 -6.31
N ASP A 106 7.03 -8.29 -6.29
CA ASP A 106 7.89 -8.55 -5.13
C ASP A 106 8.85 -7.38 -4.89
N ASP A 107 9.45 -6.84 -5.95
CA ASP A 107 10.32 -5.65 -5.88
C ASP A 107 9.54 -4.40 -5.45
N ALA A 108 8.32 -4.23 -5.94
CA ALA A 108 7.43 -3.13 -5.54
C ALA A 108 7.09 -3.22 -4.04
N ILE A 109 6.79 -4.41 -3.52
CA ILE A 109 6.55 -4.64 -2.09
C ILE A 109 7.81 -4.33 -1.28
N ALA A 110 8.98 -4.79 -1.73
CA ALA A 110 10.26 -4.53 -1.08
C ALA A 110 10.56 -3.02 -1.02
N ALA A 111 10.32 -2.29 -2.11
CA ALA A 111 10.50 -0.84 -2.17
C ALA A 111 9.57 -0.10 -1.19
N VAL A 112 8.31 -0.52 -1.07
CA VAL A 112 7.38 0.04 -0.09
C VAL A 112 7.87 -0.23 1.34
N LYS A 113 8.29 -1.45 1.65
CA LYS A 113 8.86 -1.78 2.97
C LYS A 113 10.09 -0.94 3.30
N ALA A 114 11.00 -0.77 2.34
CA ALA A 114 12.21 0.05 2.50
C ALA A 114 11.87 1.52 2.75
N LEU A 115 10.89 2.08 2.03
CA LEU A 115 10.40 3.44 2.25
C LEU A 115 9.85 3.60 3.68
N ILE A 116 8.99 2.67 4.11
CA ILE A 116 8.41 2.69 5.46
C ILE A 116 9.51 2.63 6.51
N ALA A 117 10.46 1.68 6.39
CA ALA A 117 11.57 1.53 7.32
C ALA A 117 12.44 2.80 7.41
N THR A 118 12.73 3.42 6.26
CA THR A 118 13.52 4.66 6.22
C THR A 118 12.82 5.79 6.97
N LYS A 119 11.49 5.89 6.86
CA LYS A 119 10.72 6.96 7.49
C LYS A 119 10.42 6.69 8.95
N ALA A 120 10.18 5.44 9.32
CA ALA A 120 9.91 5.03 10.71
C ALA A 120 11.15 5.14 11.63
N ALA A 121 12.35 5.30 11.08
CA ALA A 121 13.60 5.46 11.82
C ALA A 121 13.96 6.92 12.16
N ASN A 122 13.19 7.90 11.67
CA ASN A 122 13.36 9.33 12.00
C ASN A 122 12.29 9.79 12.99
#